data_AF-A0A9D6M566-F1
#
_entry.id   AF-A0A9D6M566-F1
#
_cell.length_a   1.000
_cell.length_b   1.000
_cell.length_c   1.000
_cell.angle_alpha   90.00
_cell.angle_beta   90.00
_cell.angle_gamma   90.00
#
_symmetry.space_group_name_H-M   'P 1'
#
loop_
_entity.id
_entity.type
_entity.pdbx_description
1 polymer ?
#
loop_
_entity_poly.entity_id
_entity_poly.type
_entity_poly.pdbx_seq_one_letter_code
_entity_poly.pdbx_strand_id
1 'polypeptide(L)'
;FGQEGTVDVKGKDKESVALVPNTMTENTQGHVPISPVKVEPNTPLADARKQLEAVTNVDAPVEWQATGNLPLILARWNINYGHYLADSGKYKEALEVFQIALDLTDVPEIGAESRVQRGTVFSRNLSLPQEALKEYQTVLDKYPQTPQAENAIFSIGMIYKDTGEKEKAKEYLQKYLKQYPQGRHTSTVETLIQELEKEESKQ
;
A
#
# COMPACT_ATOMS: atom_id res chain seq x y z
N PHE A 1 -12.82 -5.78 1.64
CA PHE A 1 -13.34 -4.64 2.40
C PHE A 1 -14.71 -5.01 2.92
N GLY A 2 -14.76 -5.27 4.23
CA GLY A 2 -15.92 -5.80 4.94
C GLY A 2 -17.04 -4.78 5.02
N GLN A 3 -18.22 -5.24 5.42
CA GLN A 3 -19.48 -4.50 5.49
C GLN A 3 -19.30 -3.12 6.15
N GLU A 4 -19.12 -2.08 5.33
CA GLU A 4 -19.06 -0.71 5.84
C GLU A 4 -20.42 -0.38 6.47
N GLY A 5 -20.38 -0.06 7.76
CA GLY A 5 -21.55 0.36 8.52
C GLY A 5 -22.21 -0.70 9.40
N THR A 6 -21.79 -1.98 9.36
CA THR A 6 -22.37 -3.01 10.25
C THR A 6 -21.31 -3.77 11.02
N VAL A 7 -21.49 -3.93 12.34
CA VAL A 7 -20.63 -4.72 13.22
C VAL A 7 -21.45 -5.76 13.96
N ASP A 8 -21.03 -7.03 13.94
CA ASP A 8 -21.68 -8.09 14.72
C ASP A 8 -21.17 -8.11 16.17
N VAL A 9 -22.10 -8.03 17.12
CA VAL A 9 -21.83 -8.23 18.55
C VAL A 9 -22.34 -9.62 18.95
N LYS A 10 -21.53 -10.40 19.69
CA LYS A 10 -21.93 -11.73 20.19
C LYS A 10 -21.44 -12.02 21.60
N GLY A 11 -22.20 -12.84 22.32
CA GLY A 11 -21.75 -13.48 23.56
C GLY A 11 -20.82 -14.67 23.27
N LYS A 12 -20.12 -15.18 24.32
CA LYS A 12 -19.02 -16.16 24.21
C LYS A 12 -19.33 -17.40 23.36
N ASP A 13 -20.59 -17.83 23.25
CA ASP A 13 -21.05 -18.95 22.41
C ASP A 13 -22.53 -18.76 22.00
N LYS A 14 -22.92 -17.53 21.66
CA LYS A 14 -24.32 -17.14 21.43
C LYS A 14 -24.53 -16.49 20.06
N GLU A 15 -25.78 -16.42 19.63
CA GLU A 15 -26.20 -15.74 18.40
C GLU A 15 -25.68 -14.29 18.39
N SER A 16 -25.28 -13.83 17.21
CA SER A 16 -24.81 -12.47 16.99
C SER A 16 -25.96 -11.55 16.62
N VAL A 17 -25.82 -10.29 17.03
CA VAL A 17 -26.72 -9.22 16.64
C VAL A 17 -25.93 -8.19 15.84
N ALA A 18 -26.46 -7.82 14.67
CA ALA A 18 -25.87 -6.82 13.81
C ALA A 18 -26.15 -5.41 14.35
N LEU A 19 -25.11 -4.64 14.65
CA LEU A 19 -25.19 -3.21 14.94
C LEU A 19 -25.06 -2.42 13.64
N VAL A 20 -26.01 -1.53 13.40
CA VAL A 20 -25.96 -0.54 12.32
C VAL A 20 -25.62 0.84 12.88
N PRO A 21 -25.26 1.84 12.06
CA PRO A 21 -24.84 3.14 12.57
C PRO A 21 -25.92 3.78 13.44
N ASN A 22 -25.52 4.46 14.51
CA ASN A 22 -26.41 5.07 15.51
C ASN A 22 -27.33 4.11 16.28
N THR A 23 -26.93 2.85 16.43
CA THR A 23 -27.59 1.91 17.35
C THR A 23 -26.65 1.44 18.44
N MET A 24 -27.21 1.02 19.57
CA MET A 24 -26.47 0.43 20.67
C MET A 24 -27.17 -0.84 21.16
N THR A 25 -26.36 -1.82 21.59
CA THR A 25 -26.81 -3.02 22.28
C THR A 25 -26.03 -3.17 23.58
N GLU A 26 -26.65 -3.80 24.56
CA GLU A 26 -25.98 -4.32 25.75
C GLU A 26 -25.62 -5.81 25.53
N ASN A 27 -24.49 -6.23 26.09
CA ASN A 27 -24.05 -7.62 26.11
C ASN A 27 -23.38 -7.92 27.45
N THR A 28 -23.69 -9.08 28.02
CA THR A 28 -23.03 -9.64 29.19
C THR A 28 -22.46 -11.01 28.80
N GLN A 29 -21.24 -11.31 29.26
CA GLN A 29 -20.54 -12.54 28.92
C GLN A 29 -21.42 -13.78 29.17
N GLY A 30 -21.80 -14.48 28.09
CA GLY A 30 -22.61 -15.70 28.15
C GLY A 30 -24.07 -15.53 27.72
N HIS A 31 -24.53 -14.30 27.47
CA HIS A 31 -25.90 -14.01 27.00
C HIS A 31 -25.93 -13.58 25.53
N VAL A 32 -27.08 -13.73 24.88
CA VAL A 32 -27.34 -13.15 23.56
C VAL A 32 -27.46 -11.63 23.76
N PRO A 33 -26.77 -10.80 22.94
CA PRO A 33 -26.95 -9.35 23.00
C PRO A 33 -28.42 -8.98 22.82
N ILE A 34 -28.87 -7.89 23.47
CA ILE A 34 -30.23 -7.41 23.27
C ILE A 34 -30.41 -6.87 21.84
N SER A 35 -31.66 -6.69 21.41
CA SER A 35 -31.91 -6.06 20.11
C SER A 35 -31.37 -4.62 20.09
N PRO A 36 -30.71 -4.17 19.02
CA PRO A 36 -30.12 -2.84 18.97
C PRO A 36 -31.19 -1.77 19.06
N VAL A 37 -30.93 -0.75 19.88
CA VAL A 37 -31.82 0.39 20.06
C VAL A 37 -31.17 1.62 19.43
N LYS A 38 -31.98 2.42 18.73
CA LYS A 38 -31.51 3.67 18.12
C LYS A 38 -31.16 4.70 19.20
N VAL A 39 -30.03 5.36 19.03
CA VAL A 39 -29.58 6.44 19.91
C VAL A 39 -30.26 7.74 19.48
N GLU A 40 -31.45 8.01 20.01
CA GLU A 40 -32.20 9.23 19.69
C GLU A 40 -31.64 10.46 20.43
N PRO A 41 -31.71 11.67 19.84
CA PRO A 41 -31.26 12.90 20.50
C PRO A 41 -31.97 13.16 21.83
N ASN A 42 -31.29 13.85 22.75
CA ASN A 42 -31.82 14.23 24.07
C ASN A 42 -32.24 13.04 24.95
N THR A 43 -31.59 11.88 24.78
CA THR A 43 -31.79 10.70 25.63
C THR A 43 -30.55 10.43 26.50
N PRO A 44 -30.70 9.75 27.65
CA PRO A 44 -29.54 9.30 28.45
C PRO A 44 -28.54 8.47 27.65
N LEU A 45 -29.01 7.72 26.64
CA LEU A 45 -28.17 6.94 25.74
C LEU A 45 -27.35 7.84 24.81
N ALA A 46 -27.92 8.94 24.31
CA ALA A 46 -27.17 9.94 23.56
C ALA A 46 -26.13 10.67 24.43
N ASP A 47 -26.45 10.94 25.70
CA ASP A 47 -25.52 11.55 26.65
C ASP A 47 -24.35 10.60 26.98
N ALA A 48 -24.64 9.31 27.23
CA ALA A 48 -23.63 8.28 27.46
C ALA A 48 -22.73 8.09 26.23
N ARG A 49 -23.30 8.09 25.02
CA ARG A 49 -22.53 8.07 23.77
C ARG A 49 -21.59 9.26 23.68
N LYS A 50 -22.08 10.47 23.94
CA LYS A 50 -21.29 11.70 23.88
C LYS A 50 -20.12 11.67 24.87
N GLN A 51 -20.35 11.14 26.08
CA GLN A 51 -19.29 10.97 27.08
C GLN A 51 -18.24 9.94 26.64
N LEU A 52 -18.68 8.81 26.07
CA LEU A 52 -17.79 7.79 25.53
C LEU A 52 -16.94 8.35 24.39
N GLU A 53 -17.57 9.00 23.41
CA GLU A 53 -16.89 9.66 22.29
C GLU A 53 -15.86 10.68 22.78
N ALA A 54 -16.15 11.46 23.82
CA ALA A 54 -15.22 12.43 24.37
C ALA A 54 -13.96 11.81 25.01
N VAL A 55 -14.02 10.56 25.47
CA VAL A 55 -12.88 9.86 26.10
C VAL A 55 -12.21 8.83 25.19
N THR A 56 -12.89 8.37 24.15
CA THR A 56 -12.36 7.43 23.16
C THR A 56 -11.99 8.09 21.84
N ASN A 57 -12.36 9.36 21.61
CA ASN A 57 -11.79 10.12 20.50
C ASN A 57 -10.30 10.27 20.74
N VAL A 58 -9.52 9.52 19.98
CA VAL A 58 -8.10 9.78 19.80
C VAL A 58 -8.01 10.92 18.79
N ASP A 59 -8.34 12.14 19.22
CA ASP A 59 -7.98 13.29 18.42
C ASP A 59 -6.45 13.27 18.28
N ALA A 60 -5.98 13.17 17.03
CA ALA A 60 -4.55 13.21 16.76
C ALA A 60 -3.97 14.50 17.40
N PRO A 61 -2.77 14.44 18.01
CA PRO A 61 -2.18 15.60 18.68
C PRO A 61 -2.31 16.86 17.83
N VAL A 62 -2.72 17.98 18.44
CA VAL A 62 -2.99 19.24 17.73
C VAL A 62 -1.81 19.68 16.86
N GLU A 63 -0.57 19.40 17.28
CA GLU A 63 0.66 19.66 16.53
C GLU A 63 0.74 18.88 15.19
N TRP A 64 0.19 17.67 15.15
CA TRP A 64 0.13 16.82 13.96
C TRP A 64 -0.97 17.28 13.00
N GLN A 65 -2.08 17.77 13.54
CA GLN A 65 -3.18 18.34 12.76
C GLN A 65 -2.83 19.74 12.22
N ALA A 66 -2.17 20.58 13.02
CA ALA A 66 -1.88 21.98 12.72
C ALA A 66 -0.86 22.18 11.59
N THR A 67 -0.05 21.17 11.28
CA THR A 67 0.96 21.25 10.22
C THR A 67 0.49 20.68 8.87
N GLY A 68 -0.68 20.03 8.81
CA GLY A 68 -1.12 19.29 7.62
C GLY A 68 -0.22 18.09 7.26
N ASN A 69 0.75 17.75 8.12
CA ASN A 69 1.76 16.74 7.86
C ASN A 69 1.37 15.34 8.34
N LEU A 70 0.27 15.20 9.10
CA LEU A 70 -0.17 13.90 9.61
C LEU A 70 -0.32 12.84 8.51
N PRO A 71 -0.96 13.11 7.35
CA PRO A 71 -1.06 12.11 6.29
C PRO A 71 0.33 11.70 5.74
N LEU A 72 1.26 12.65 5.63
CA LEU A 72 2.64 12.37 5.23
C LEU A 72 3.39 11.50 6.25
N ILE A 73 3.25 11.78 7.56
CA ILE A 73 3.87 11.00 8.63
C ILE A 73 3.33 9.57 8.62
N LEU A 74 2.00 9.42 8.50
CA LEU A 74 1.35 8.11 8.43
C LEU A 74 1.74 7.35 7.16
N ALA A 75 1.85 8.01 6.02
CA ALA A 75 2.30 7.37 4.79
C ALA A 75 3.73 6.83 4.92
N ARG A 76 4.66 7.62 5.48
CA ARG A 76 6.04 7.18 5.75
C ARG A 76 6.09 6.02 6.74
N TRP A 77 5.27 6.08 7.80
CA TRP A 77 5.17 4.98 8.76
C TRP A 77 4.69 3.69 8.08
N ASN A 78 3.66 3.77 7.24
CA ASN A 78 3.14 2.63 6.49
C ASN A 78 4.16 2.05 5.50
N ILE A 79 4.96 2.89 4.83
CA ILE A 79 6.07 2.42 3.99
C ILE A 79 7.08 1.61 4.83
N ASN A 80 7.53 2.17 5.95
CA ASN A 80 8.50 1.49 6.82
C ASN A 80 7.93 0.18 7.38
N TYR A 81 6.67 0.17 7.79
CA TYR A 81 6.00 -1.03 8.27
C TYR A 81 5.82 -2.07 7.15
N GLY A 82 5.54 -1.62 5.93
CA GLY A 82 5.47 -2.47 4.75
C GLY A 82 6.79 -3.16 4.44
N HIS A 83 7.93 -2.48 4.59
CA HIS A 83 9.24 -3.12 4.48
C HIS A 83 9.41 -4.24 5.51
N TYR A 84 9.12 -3.94 6.78
CA TYR A 84 9.19 -4.94 7.85
C TYR A 84 8.30 -6.16 7.57
N LEU A 85 7.08 -5.94 7.08
CA LEU A 85 6.16 -7.01 6.71
C LEU A 85 6.70 -7.85 5.54
N ALA A 86 7.23 -7.21 4.51
CA ALA A 86 7.84 -7.90 3.37
C ALA A 86 9.05 -8.74 3.80
N ASP A 87 9.95 -8.18 4.62
CA ASP A 87 11.10 -8.90 5.18
C ASP A 87 10.67 -10.07 6.07
N SER A 88 9.52 -9.96 6.71
CA SER A 88 8.91 -11.03 7.53
C SER A 88 8.12 -12.05 6.71
N GLY A 89 8.12 -11.96 5.36
CA GLY A 89 7.39 -12.86 4.47
C GLY A 89 5.88 -12.59 4.36
N LYS A 90 5.37 -11.53 5.01
CA LYS A 90 3.96 -11.14 5.04
C LYS A 90 3.62 -10.24 3.86
N TYR A 91 3.71 -10.80 2.66
CA TYR A 91 3.68 -10.02 1.42
C TYR A 91 2.32 -9.38 1.14
N LYS A 92 1.21 -10.04 1.49
CA LYS A 92 -0.12 -9.48 1.28
C LYS A 92 -0.34 -8.26 2.17
N GLU A 93 0.01 -8.38 3.44
CA GLU A 93 -0.08 -7.27 4.40
C GLU A 93 0.86 -6.12 4.02
N ALA A 94 2.06 -6.43 3.51
CA ALA A 94 2.98 -5.41 2.99
C ALA A 94 2.35 -4.61 1.83
N LEU A 95 1.73 -5.29 0.87
CA LEU A 95 1.03 -4.64 -0.25
C LEU A 95 -0.13 -3.76 0.21
N GLU A 96 -0.87 -4.18 1.24
CA GLU A 96 -1.97 -3.41 1.84
C GLU A 96 -1.46 -2.11 2.47
N VAL A 97 -0.41 -2.16 3.29
CA VAL A 97 0.10 -0.94 3.94
C VAL A 97 0.78 0.01 2.94
N PHE A 98 1.43 -0.50 1.90
CA PHE A 98 1.90 0.36 0.81
C PHE A 98 0.73 1.02 0.06
N GLN A 99 -0.41 0.35 -0.08
CA GLN A 99 -1.61 0.96 -0.65
C GLN A 99 -2.14 2.07 0.24
N ILE A 100 -2.18 1.85 1.56
CA ILE A 100 -2.60 2.88 2.53
C ILE A 100 -1.69 4.11 2.40
N ALA A 101 -0.38 3.93 2.27
CA ALA A 101 0.55 5.05 2.06
C ALA A 101 0.24 5.84 0.76
N LEU A 102 -0.17 5.17 -0.32
CA LEU A 102 -0.61 5.81 -1.56
C LEU A 102 -1.90 6.60 -1.39
N ASP A 103 -2.84 6.08 -0.62
CA ASP A 103 -4.17 6.69 -0.46
C ASP A 103 -4.17 7.86 0.54
N LEU A 104 -3.14 7.96 1.38
CA LEU A 104 -3.01 9.01 2.40
C LEU A 104 -2.51 10.35 1.86
N THR A 105 -1.81 10.38 0.72
CA THR A 105 -1.14 11.62 0.27
C THR A 105 -0.88 11.64 -1.23
N ASP A 106 -0.98 12.83 -1.83
CA ASP A 106 -0.64 13.09 -3.23
C ASP A 106 0.83 13.50 -3.45
N VAL A 107 1.68 13.44 -2.41
CA VAL A 107 3.11 13.78 -2.52
C VAL A 107 3.80 12.83 -3.53
N PRO A 108 4.35 13.34 -4.65
CA PRO A 108 4.89 12.48 -5.71
C PRO A 108 5.96 11.51 -5.26
N GLU A 109 6.87 11.92 -4.37
CA GLU A 109 7.95 11.07 -3.87
C GLU A 109 7.43 9.87 -3.09
N ILE A 110 6.40 10.07 -2.26
CA ILE A 110 5.73 9.00 -1.52
C ILE A 110 4.99 8.08 -2.49
N GLY A 111 4.25 8.68 -3.43
CA GLY A 111 3.51 7.93 -4.45
C GLY A 111 4.43 7.05 -5.30
N ALA A 112 5.60 7.55 -5.67
CA ALA A 112 6.58 6.81 -6.44
C ALA A 112 7.25 5.71 -5.60
N GLU A 113 7.64 6.03 -4.36
CA GLU A 113 8.25 5.08 -3.42
C GLU A 113 7.32 3.90 -3.14
N SER A 114 6.09 4.14 -2.70
CA SER A 114 5.13 3.07 -2.39
C SER A 114 4.87 2.15 -3.58
N ARG A 115 4.83 2.69 -4.81
CA ARG A 115 4.69 1.86 -6.02
C ARG A 115 5.93 1.04 -6.34
N VAL A 116 7.13 1.60 -6.19
CA VAL A 116 8.37 0.82 -6.36
C VAL A 116 8.42 -0.34 -5.35
N GLN A 117 8.01 -0.11 -4.11
CA GLN A 117 8.00 -1.15 -3.07
C GLN A 117 6.95 -2.22 -3.35
N ARG A 118 5.74 -1.85 -3.80
CA ARG A 118 4.75 -2.82 -4.30
C ARG A 118 5.28 -3.63 -5.47
N GLY A 119 5.87 -2.96 -6.47
CA GLY A 119 6.49 -3.62 -7.62
C GLY A 119 7.58 -4.60 -7.21
N THR A 120 8.36 -4.29 -6.17
CA THR A 120 9.40 -5.16 -5.63
C THR A 120 8.81 -6.41 -4.99
N VAL A 121 7.76 -6.26 -4.18
CA VAL A 121 7.07 -7.41 -3.58
C VAL A 121 6.45 -8.30 -4.66
N PHE A 122 5.80 -7.71 -5.67
CA PHE A 122 5.23 -8.49 -6.78
C PHE A 122 6.29 -9.28 -7.55
N SER A 123 7.41 -8.65 -7.95
CA SER A 123 8.41 -9.33 -8.78
C SER A 123 9.30 -10.30 -8.00
N ARG A 124 9.81 -9.89 -6.82
CA ARG A 124 10.84 -10.65 -6.10
C ARG A 124 10.28 -11.68 -5.14
N ASN A 125 9.10 -11.43 -4.55
CA ASN A 125 8.57 -12.25 -3.48
C ASN A 125 7.38 -13.12 -3.93
N LEU A 126 6.55 -12.61 -4.84
CA LEU A 126 5.34 -13.29 -5.30
C LEU A 126 5.47 -13.90 -6.69
N SER A 127 6.55 -13.62 -7.42
CA SER A 127 6.75 -14.06 -8.81
C SER A 127 5.59 -13.66 -9.73
N LEU A 128 5.09 -12.42 -9.55
CA LEU A 128 3.98 -11.80 -10.28
C LEU A 128 4.51 -10.66 -11.17
N PRO A 129 5.15 -10.96 -12.30
CA PRO A 129 5.84 -9.97 -13.12
C PRO A 129 4.90 -8.95 -13.76
N GLN A 130 3.67 -9.32 -14.12
CA GLN A 130 2.74 -8.41 -14.79
C GLN A 130 2.21 -7.34 -13.84
N GLU A 131 1.98 -7.70 -12.57
CA GLU A 131 1.60 -6.81 -11.49
C GLU A 131 2.74 -5.85 -11.16
N ALA A 132 3.98 -6.36 -11.10
CA ALA A 132 5.16 -5.53 -10.90
C ALA A 132 5.36 -4.51 -12.03
N LEU A 133 5.23 -4.94 -13.29
CA LEU A 133 5.31 -4.06 -14.46
C LEU A 133 4.27 -2.92 -14.40
N LYS A 134 3.04 -3.20 -13.98
CA LYS A 134 2.00 -2.16 -13.81
C LYS A 134 2.40 -1.10 -12.79
N GLU A 135 2.96 -1.51 -11.65
CA GLU A 135 3.39 -0.57 -10.61
C GLU A 135 4.55 0.30 -11.11
N TYR A 136 5.58 -0.30 -11.70
CA TYR A 136 6.72 0.44 -12.22
C TYR A 136 6.35 1.35 -13.40
N GLN A 137 5.48 0.88 -14.31
CA GLN A 137 5.02 1.71 -15.42
C GLN A 137 4.25 2.94 -14.90
N THR A 138 3.42 2.75 -13.87
CA THR A 138 2.73 3.88 -13.25
C THR A 138 3.69 4.90 -12.65
N VAL A 139 4.85 4.48 -12.14
CA VAL A 139 5.90 5.40 -11.66
C VAL A 139 6.47 6.21 -12.82
N LEU A 140 6.76 5.59 -13.96
CA LEU A 140 7.27 6.30 -15.14
C LEU A 140 6.24 7.26 -15.73
N ASP A 141 4.96 6.90 -15.69
CA ASP A 141 3.90 7.71 -16.28
C ASP A 141 3.49 8.88 -15.39
N LYS A 142 3.35 8.65 -14.08
CA LYS A 142 2.83 9.65 -13.13
C LYS A 142 3.92 10.41 -12.37
N TYR A 143 5.08 9.79 -12.15
CA TYR A 143 6.14 10.34 -11.31
C TYR A 143 7.51 10.40 -12.01
N PRO A 144 7.59 10.84 -13.29
CA PRO A 144 8.82 10.73 -14.09
C PRO A 144 10.01 11.54 -13.57
N GLN A 145 9.78 12.53 -12.70
CA GLN A 145 10.83 13.39 -12.14
C GLN A 145 11.33 12.94 -10.76
N THR A 146 10.79 11.84 -10.23
CA THR A 146 11.20 11.34 -8.92
C THR A 146 12.44 10.43 -9.05
N PRO A 147 13.33 10.37 -8.04
CA PRO A 147 14.46 9.43 -8.04
C PRO A 147 14.07 7.96 -8.22
N GLN A 148 12.82 7.62 -7.91
CA GLN A 148 12.24 6.30 -8.05
C GLN A 148 11.98 5.90 -9.51
N ALA A 149 11.78 6.87 -10.41
CA ALA A 149 11.58 6.60 -11.84
C ALA A 149 12.79 5.89 -12.47
N GLU A 150 14.00 6.26 -12.04
CA GLU A 150 15.24 5.59 -12.43
C GLU A 150 15.23 4.10 -12.06
N ASN A 151 14.82 3.78 -10.82
CA ASN A 151 14.73 2.39 -10.38
C ASN A 151 13.62 1.64 -11.12
N ALA A 152 12.49 2.28 -11.35
CA ALA A 152 11.35 1.67 -12.03
C ALA A 152 11.70 1.23 -13.47
N ILE A 153 12.36 2.07 -14.27
CA ILE A 153 12.72 1.71 -15.64
C ILE A 153 13.80 0.62 -15.70
N PHE A 154 14.75 0.63 -14.76
CA PHE A 154 15.70 -0.47 -14.59
C PHE A 154 15.00 -1.79 -14.22
N SER A 155 14.08 -1.75 -13.25
CA SER A 155 13.31 -2.92 -12.81
C SER A 155 12.43 -3.50 -13.91
N ILE A 156 11.84 -2.67 -14.78
CA ILE A 156 11.10 -3.14 -15.96
C ILE A 156 12.02 -3.92 -16.92
N GLY A 157 13.19 -3.38 -17.23
CA GLY A 157 14.19 -4.06 -18.07
C GLY A 157 14.61 -5.41 -17.48
N MET A 158 14.84 -5.45 -16.17
CA MET A 158 15.16 -6.69 -15.44
C MET A 158 14.02 -7.71 -15.50
N ILE A 159 12.78 -7.28 -15.30
CA ILE A 159 11.62 -8.19 -15.38
C ILE A 159 11.53 -8.81 -16.77
N TYR A 160 11.63 -8.02 -17.84
CA TYR A 160 11.56 -8.57 -19.20
C TYR A 160 12.73 -9.51 -19.51
N LYS A 161 13.93 -9.22 -18.98
CA LYS A 161 15.06 -10.13 -19.10
C LYS A 161 14.75 -11.46 -18.42
N ASP A 162 14.26 -11.40 -17.19
CA ASP A 162 14.01 -12.59 -16.36
C ASP A 162 12.81 -13.41 -16.85
N THR A 163 11.84 -12.79 -17.54
CA THR A 163 10.74 -13.49 -18.23
C THR A 163 11.09 -13.99 -19.62
N GLY A 164 12.32 -13.74 -20.10
CA GLY A 164 12.80 -14.18 -21.41
C GLY A 164 12.35 -13.31 -22.59
N GLU A 165 11.69 -12.19 -22.34
CA GLU A 165 11.29 -11.21 -23.36
C GLU A 165 12.47 -10.29 -23.73
N LYS A 166 13.53 -10.87 -24.31
CA LYS A 166 14.83 -10.22 -24.54
C LYS A 166 14.75 -8.90 -25.30
N GLU A 167 13.94 -8.84 -26.35
CA GLU A 167 13.76 -7.61 -27.14
C GLU A 167 13.21 -6.46 -26.32
N LYS A 168 12.19 -6.73 -25.49
CA LYS A 168 11.63 -5.71 -24.57
C LYS A 168 12.62 -5.34 -23.49
N ALA A 169 13.38 -6.31 -22.96
CA ALA A 169 14.44 -6.04 -22.01
C ALA A 169 15.45 -5.05 -22.60
N LYS A 170 15.95 -5.32 -23.80
CA LYS A 170 16.89 -4.45 -24.53
C LYS A 170 16.30 -3.07 -24.77
N GLU A 171 15.04 -2.98 -25.19
CA GLU A 171 14.34 -1.72 -25.40
C GLU A 171 14.32 -0.85 -24.13
N TYR A 172 13.90 -1.41 -22.99
CA TYR A 172 13.83 -0.67 -21.73
C TYR A 172 15.19 -0.34 -21.15
N LEU A 173 16.19 -1.22 -21.29
CA LEU A 173 17.57 -0.98 -20.87
C LEU A 173 18.22 0.14 -21.71
N GLN A 174 17.98 0.19 -23.02
CA GLN A 174 18.42 1.29 -23.87
C GLN A 174 17.73 2.61 -23.50
N LYS A 175 16.41 2.57 -23.20
CA LYS A 175 15.69 3.74 -22.68
C LYS A 175 16.29 4.23 -21.36
N TYR A 176 16.68 3.33 -20.45
CA TYR A 176 17.38 3.68 -19.22
C TYR A 176 18.66 4.49 -19.52
N LEU A 177 19.56 4.00 -20.39
CA LEU A 177 20.81 4.70 -20.70
C LEU A 177 20.59 6.08 -21.33
N LYS A 178 19.52 6.23 -22.12
CA LYS A 178 19.15 7.51 -22.74
C LYS A 178 18.63 8.52 -21.70
N GLN A 179 17.83 8.07 -20.74
CA GLN A 179 17.21 8.94 -19.73
C GLN A 179 18.14 9.22 -18.55
N TYR A 180 18.95 8.24 -18.15
CA TYR A 180 19.82 8.26 -16.98
C TYR A 180 21.27 7.88 -17.36
N PRO A 181 21.96 8.68 -18.20
CA PRO A 181 23.31 8.38 -18.67
C PRO A 181 24.38 8.37 -17.57
N GLN A 182 24.06 8.91 -16.38
CA GLN A 182 24.89 8.86 -15.17
C GLN A 182 24.11 8.24 -14.01
N GLY A 183 23.12 7.40 -14.32
CA GLY A 183 22.31 6.70 -13.34
C GLY A 183 23.11 5.63 -12.59
N ARG A 184 22.61 5.26 -11.42
CA ARG A 184 23.14 4.26 -10.49
C ARG A 184 23.34 2.88 -11.13
N HIS A 185 22.55 2.53 -12.14
CA HIS A 185 22.58 1.24 -12.82
C HIS A 185 23.25 1.27 -14.19
N THR A 186 23.82 2.41 -14.63
CA THR A 186 24.38 2.58 -15.99
C THR A 186 25.34 1.46 -16.39
N SER A 187 26.38 1.20 -15.59
CA SER A 187 27.37 0.14 -15.90
C SER A 187 26.76 -1.27 -15.93
N THR A 188 25.78 -1.52 -15.06
CA THR A 188 25.05 -2.79 -15.04
C THR A 188 24.20 -2.93 -16.30
N VAL A 189 23.50 -1.88 -16.70
CA VAL A 189 22.65 -1.85 -17.90
C VAL A 189 23.48 -2.05 -19.17
N GLU A 190 24.65 -1.41 -19.28
CA GLU A 190 25.59 -1.63 -20.40
C GLU A 190 26.02 -3.10 -20.50
N THR A 191 26.35 -3.73 -19.37
CA THR A 191 26.74 -5.14 -19.32
C THR A 191 25.60 -6.04 -19.76
N LEU A 192 24.38 -5.80 -19.26
CA LEU A 192 23.20 -6.60 -19.60
C LEU A 192 22.85 -6.53 -21.09
N ILE A 193 22.98 -5.36 -21.72
CA ILE A 193 22.74 -5.21 -23.16
C ILE A 193 23.74 -6.05 -23.96
N GLN A 194 25.03 -6.01 -23.60
CA GLN A 194 26.05 -6.82 -24.29
C GLN A 194 25.83 -8.32 -24.13
N GLU A 195 25.34 -8.75 -22.97
CA GLU A 195 24.97 -10.16 -22.73
C GLU A 195 23.82 -10.60 -23.63
N LEU A 196 22.74 -9.81 -23.69
CA LEU A 196 21.58 -10.10 -24.54
C LEU A 196 21.97 -10.20 -26.03
N GLU A 197 22.83 -9.31 -26.52
CA GLU A 197 23.33 -9.33 -27.90
C GLU A 197 24.18 -10.56 -28.24
N LYS A 198 25.02 -10.99 -27.30
CA LYS A 198 25.82 -12.20 -27.47
C LYS A 198 24.96 -13.45 -27.53
N GLU A 199 23.86 -13.49 -26.79
CA GLU A 199 22.94 -14.62 -26.82
C GLU A 199 22.15 -14.71 -28.13
N GLU A 200 21.76 -13.56 -28.71
CA GLU A 200 21.12 -13.49 -30.04
C GLU A 200 22.06 -14.01 -31.13
N SER A 201 23.35 -13.66 -31.08
CA SER A 201 24.34 -14.09 -32.08
C SER A 201 24.67 -15.59 -32.08
N LYS A 202 24.20 -16.34 -31.08
CA LYS A 202 24.45 -17.79 -30.91
C LYS A 202 23.27 -18.66 -31.34
N GLN A 203 22.11 -18.07 -31.66
CA GLN A 203 20.92 -18.75 -32.15
C GLN A 203 20.88 -18.74 -33.69
#